data_AF-A0A4Y2K6H1-F1
#
_entry.id   AF-A0A4Y2K6H1-F1
#
_cell.length_a   1.000
_cell.length_b   1.000
_cell.length_c   1.000
_cell.angle_alpha   90.00
_cell.angle_beta   90.00
_cell.angle_gamma   90.00
#
_symmetry.space_group_name_H-M   'P 1'
#
loop_
_entity.id
_entity.type
_entity.pdbx_description
1 polymer ?
#
loop_
_entity_poly.entity_id
_entity_poly.type
_entity_poly.pdbx_seq_one_letter_code
_entity_poly.pdbx_strand_id
1 'polypeptide(L)'
;SDVCDIHHHHTTTATYTDGSRMEDETGLAVCTFRYNQNVDNFLFKLKTYNSAFQAELAAIRHAVNWAASNNIRINIYTDSLSSIMALKSAHSRSQFVNNTKQDLHSARGLVGLSWVKAHVGIPGNEWADQQAKQAISSGEELDIPAPRSYLNQKIKSYILQTWTNYWNCYNSASGIRVRDFTGSVSPKFLIHNKILIFFLSGHGPFPQYLYRFKKLNSPLCVCGQVGDADHYTFACSLTKDFHLVRPADAHKRAWFTNLINNKQAIGKKVRVI
;
A
#
# COMPACT_ATOMS: atom_id res chain seq x y z
N SER A 1 26.75 -16.22 12.16
CA SER A 1 26.57 -15.61 13.49
C SER A 1 25.47 -14.58 13.34
N ASP A 2 24.24 -14.75 13.83
CA ASP A 2 23.76 -15.55 14.94
C ASP A 2 22.37 -16.12 14.60
N VAL A 3 22.20 -17.43 14.82
CA VAL A 3 20.89 -18.08 14.76
C VAL A 3 20.14 -17.65 16.02
N CYS A 4 19.09 -16.85 15.85
CA CYS A 4 18.19 -16.55 16.96
C CYS A 4 17.28 -17.76 17.23
N ASP A 5 17.85 -18.78 17.88
CA ASP A 5 17.15 -19.97 18.37
C ASP A 5 16.24 -19.60 19.55
N ILE A 6 14.94 -19.82 19.39
CA ILE A 6 14.01 -19.84 20.52
C ILE A 6 13.92 -21.31 20.94
N HIS A 7 14.74 -21.68 21.92
CA HIS A 7 14.77 -23.01 22.59
C HIS A 7 14.87 -24.22 21.64
N HIS A 8 16.10 -24.61 21.32
CA HIS A 8 16.37 -25.89 20.64
C HIS A 8 16.35 -27.04 21.67
N HIS A 9 15.32 -27.88 21.62
CA HIS A 9 15.27 -29.15 22.35
C HIS A 9 15.37 -30.31 21.35
N HIS A 10 16.13 -31.36 21.70
CA HIS A 10 16.20 -32.60 20.93
C HIS A 10 14.84 -33.32 20.96
N THR A 11 13.93 -32.92 20.07
CA THR A 11 12.67 -33.61 19.81
C THR A 11 12.80 -34.40 18.52
N THR A 12 12.23 -35.61 18.50
CA THR A 12 12.22 -36.51 17.33
C THR A 12 11.17 -36.14 16.28
N THR A 13 10.35 -35.10 16.53
CA THR A 13 9.26 -34.66 15.66
C THR A 13 9.55 -33.26 15.12
N ALA A 14 9.85 -33.20 13.82
CA ALA A 14 10.05 -31.96 13.09
C ALA A 14 8.77 -31.59 12.35
N THR A 15 8.32 -30.35 12.46
CA THR A 15 7.14 -29.85 11.75
C THR A 15 7.57 -28.74 10.83
N TYR A 16 7.37 -28.91 9.53
CA TYR A 16 7.67 -27.89 8.52
C TYR A 16 6.38 -27.16 8.14
N THR A 17 6.47 -25.85 7.98
CA THR A 17 5.31 -25.00 7.67
C THR A 17 5.63 -24.10 6.50
N ASP A 18 4.65 -23.93 5.61
CA ASP A 18 4.76 -23.03 4.46
C ASP A 18 3.41 -22.40 4.13
N GLY A 19 3.44 -21.19 3.55
CA GLY A 19 2.28 -20.45 3.09
C GLY A 19 2.47 -19.94 1.66
N SER A 20 1.71 -20.50 0.73
CA SER A 20 1.80 -20.16 -0.69
C SER A 20 0.65 -19.26 -1.15
N ARG A 21 0.97 -18.31 -2.03
CA ARG A 21 -0.03 -17.53 -2.77
C ARG A 21 0.28 -17.64 -4.26
N MET A 22 -0.69 -18.13 -5.02
CA MET A 22 -0.65 -18.16 -6.49
C MET A 22 -1.82 -17.33 -7.02
N GLU A 23 -1.51 -16.32 -7.82
CA GLU A 23 -2.49 -15.34 -8.31
C GLU A 23 -3.27 -14.70 -7.13
N ASP A 24 -4.56 -15.02 -7.04
CA ASP A 24 -5.47 -14.56 -5.99
C ASP A 24 -5.88 -15.63 -5.00
N GLU A 25 -5.36 -16.85 -5.12
CA GLU A 25 -5.63 -17.93 -4.17
C GLU A 25 -4.46 -18.13 -3.21
N THR A 26 -4.77 -18.57 -2.00
CA THR A 26 -3.77 -18.68 -0.93
C THR A 26 -4.00 -19.97 -0.17
N GLY A 27 -2.93 -20.73 0.02
CA GLY A 27 -2.94 -22.01 0.73
C GLY A 27 -1.81 -22.05 1.73
N LEU A 28 -1.94 -22.94 2.71
CA LEU A 28 -0.88 -23.19 3.69
C LEU A 28 -0.81 -24.68 3.99
N ALA A 29 0.37 -25.11 4.45
CA ALA A 29 0.59 -26.47 4.87
C ALA A 29 1.38 -26.56 6.18
N VAL A 30 1.07 -27.60 6.94
CA VAL A 30 1.79 -28.03 8.14
C VAL A 30 2.13 -29.50 7.97
N CYS A 31 3.41 -29.83 7.81
CA CYS A 31 3.89 -31.16 7.50
C CYS A 31 4.74 -31.70 8.65
N THR A 32 4.30 -32.78 9.27
CA THR A 32 4.99 -33.41 10.40
C THR A 32 5.85 -34.58 9.93
N PHE A 33 7.09 -34.59 10.38
CA PHE A 33 8.10 -35.60 10.08
C PHE A 33 8.60 -36.26 11.37
N ARG A 34 8.74 -37.58 11.35
CA ARG A 34 9.42 -38.38 12.37
C ARG A 34 10.45 -39.27 11.69
N TYR A 35 11.68 -39.29 12.20
CA TYR A 35 12.78 -40.07 11.61
C TYR A 35 12.95 -39.83 10.09
N ASN A 36 12.85 -38.56 9.66
CA ASN A 36 12.90 -38.13 8.25
C ASN A 36 11.82 -38.71 7.32
N GLN A 37 10.77 -39.31 7.86
CA GLN A 37 9.60 -39.74 7.11
C GLN A 37 8.44 -38.81 7.40
N ASN A 38 7.71 -38.42 6.36
CA ASN A 38 6.47 -37.67 6.50
C ASN A 38 5.41 -38.56 7.16
N VAL A 39 4.74 -38.03 8.18
CA VAL A 39 3.76 -38.78 8.98
C VAL A 39 2.36 -38.20 8.82
N ASP A 40 2.25 -36.87 8.79
CA ASP A 40 0.96 -36.18 8.76
C ASP A 40 1.09 -34.82 8.07
N ASN A 41 0.03 -34.42 7.35
CA ASN A 41 -0.02 -33.17 6.61
C ASN A 41 -1.39 -32.50 6.78
N PHE A 42 -1.39 -31.27 7.29
CA PHE A 42 -2.57 -30.42 7.29
C PHE A 42 -2.47 -29.41 6.16
N LEU A 43 -3.46 -29.39 5.28
CA LEU A 43 -3.53 -28.49 4.13
C LEU A 43 -4.78 -27.64 4.25
N PHE A 44 -4.61 -26.32 4.25
CA PHE A 44 -5.73 -25.39 4.33
C PHE A 44 -5.74 -24.39 3.19
N LYS A 45 -6.93 -24.14 2.65
CA LYS A 45 -7.22 -23.08 1.69
C LYS A 45 -7.73 -21.85 2.43
N LEU A 46 -7.08 -20.71 2.22
CA LEU A 46 -7.50 -19.42 2.74
C LEU A 46 -8.37 -18.68 1.72
N LYS A 47 -9.04 -17.61 2.17
CA LYS A 47 -9.82 -16.75 1.28
C LYS A 47 -8.90 -15.93 0.37
N THR A 48 -9.43 -15.51 -0.78
CA THR A 48 -8.65 -14.83 -1.84
C THR A 48 -8.04 -13.49 -1.42
N TYR A 49 -8.59 -12.89 -0.37
CA TYR A 49 -8.08 -11.64 0.19
C TYR A 49 -6.88 -11.82 1.14
N ASN A 50 -6.53 -13.05 1.52
CA ASN A 50 -5.44 -13.32 2.46
C ASN A 50 -4.07 -13.28 1.78
N SER A 51 -3.08 -12.69 2.44
CA SER A 51 -1.71 -12.61 1.87
C SER A 51 -0.89 -13.87 2.15
N ALA A 52 0.16 -14.12 1.37
CA ALA A 52 1.17 -15.16 1.68
C ALA A 52 1.70 -15.06 3.12
N PHE A 53 2.00 -13.84 3.60
CA PHE A 53 2.40 -13.62 5.00
C PHE A 53 1.38 -14.14 6.03
N GLN A 54 0.08 -14.02 5.75
CA GLN A 54 -0.95 -14.56 6.65
C GLN A 54 -1.00 -16.08 6.58
N ALA A 55 -0.79 -16.68 5.42
CA ALA A 55 -0.71 -18.12 5.23
C ALA A 55 0.44 -18.72 6.03
N GLU A 56 1.64 -18.15 5.91
CA GLU A 56 2.84 -18.52 6.67
C GLU A 56 2.58 -18.49 8.18
N LEU A 57 2.04 -17.36 8.65
CA LEU A 57 1.77 -17.17 10.07
C LEU A 57 0.64 -18.08 10.57
N ALA A 58 -0.35 -18.36 9.73
CA ALA A 58 -1.43 -19.28 10.03
C ALA A 58 -0.94 -20.73 10.11
N ALA A 59 0.01 -21.14 9.26
CA ALA A 59 0.66 -22.44 9.33
C ALA A 59 1.40 -22.63 10.66
N ILE A 60 2.21 -21.64 11.06
CA ILE A 60 2.89 -21.64 12.37
C ILE A 60 1.87 -21.72 13.51
N ARG A 61 0.83 -20.88 13.46
CA ARG A 61 -0.21 -20.85 14.50
C ARG A 61 -0.96 -22.19 14.60
N HIS A 62 -1.24 -22.83 13.47
CA HIS A 62 -1.88 -24.13 13.44
C HIS A 62 -0.99 -25.21 14.07
N ALA A 63 0.28 -25.27 13.69
CA ALA A 63 1.24 -26.20 14.29
C ALA A 63 1.37 -26.02 15.81
N VAL A 64 1.40 -24.78 16.29
CA VAL A 64 1.40 -24.46 17.73
C VAL A 64 0.16 -25.00 18.43
N ASN A 65 -1.03 -24.70 17.89
CA ASN A 65 -2.29 -25.12 18.50
C ASN A 65 -2.46 -26.64 18.46
N TRP A 66 -2.03 -27.28 17.38
CA TRP A 66 -2.02 -28.74 17.27
C TRP A 66 -1.12 -29.39 18.32
N ALA A 67 0.10 -28.87 18.51
CA ALA A 67 1.04 -29.35 19.52
C ALA A 67 0.48 -29.19 20.94
N ALA A 68 -0.11 -28.03 21.24
CA ALA A 68 -0.73 -27.74 22.53
C ALA A 68 -1.93 -28.66 22.81
N SER A 69 -2.81 -28.85 21.82
CA SER A 69 -4.03 -29.65 21.97
C SER A 69 -3.74 -31.14 22.16
N ASN A 70 -2.68 -31.64 21.52
CA ASN A 70 -2.26 -33.04 21.65
C ASN A 70 -1.20 -33.25 22.75
N ASN A 71 -0.74 -32.19 23.41
CA ASN A 71 0.36 -32.22 24.37
C ASN A 71 1.63 -32.90 23.82
N ILE A 72 1.96 -32.62 22.56
CA ILE A 72 3.14 -33.18 21.85
C ILE A 72 4.21 -32.10 21.73
N ARG A 73 5.47 -32.51 21.96
CA ARG A 73 6.62 -31.64 21.71
C ARG A 73 7.04 -31.67 20.25
N ILE A 74 7.14 -30.51 19.61
CA ILE A 74 7.55 -30.36 18.21
C ILE A 74 8.58 -29.24 18.04
N ASN A 75 9.39 -29.34 17.00
CA ASN A 75 10.21 -28.24 16.48
C ASN A 75 9.62 -27.77 15.15
N ILE A 76 9.11 -26.54 15.11
CA ILE A 76 8.58 -25.88 13.91
C ILE A 76 9.75 -25.28 13.11
N TYR A 77 9.81 -25.61 11.83
CA TYR A 77 10.73 -25.06 10.84
C TYR A 77 9.93 -24.30 9.78
N THR A 78 10.25 -23.01 9.63
CA THR A 78 9.64 -22.13 8.63
C THR A 78 10.73 -21.35 7.92
N ASP A 79 10.59 -21.12 6.62
CA ASP A 79 11.47 -20.22 5.87
C ASP A 79 10.98 -18.76 5.85
N SER A 80 9.79 -18.51 6.42
CA SER A 80 9.20 -17.19 6.53
C SER A 80 9.86 -16.34 7.61
N LEU A 81 10.99 -15.74 7.25
CA LEU A 81 11.69 -14.76 8.10
C LEU A 81 10.75 -13.61 8.53
N SER A 82 9.83 -13.23 7.64
CA SER A 82 8.83 -12.19 7.93
C SER A 82 7.90 -12.57 9.09
N SER A 83 7.45 -13.83 9.17
CA SER A 83 6.63 -14.35 10.26
C SER A 83 7.40 -14.39 11.57
N ILE A 84 8.66 -14.86 11.54
CA ILE A 84 9.53 -14.87 12.72
C ILE A 84 9.77 -13.45 13.25
N MET A 85 10.07 -12.49 12.37
CA MET A 85 10.26 -11.10 12.76
C MET A 85 8.99 -10.48 13.34
N ALA A 86 7.82 -10.80 12.76
CA ALA A 86 6.54 -10.36 13.28
C ALA A 86 6.25 -10.93 14.68
N LEU A 87 6.59 -12.20 14.93
CA LEU A 87 6.43 -12.85 16.24
C LEU A 87 7.44 -12.34 17.29
N LYS A 88 8.65 -11.96 16.88
CA LYS A 88 9.67 -11.37 17.76
C LYS A 88 9.42 -9.89 18.10
N SER A 89 8.66 -9.18 17.28
CA SER A 89 8.36 -7.77 17.53
C SER A 89 7.72 -7.56 18.91
N ALA A 90 8.03 -6.47 19.62
CA ALA A 90 7.40 -6.17 20.90
C ALA A 90 5.89 -5.93 20.75
N HIS A 91 5.49 -5.21 19.71
CA HIS A 91 4.11 -4.84 19.45
C HIS A 91 3.76 -5.01 17.97
N SER A 92 2.58 -5.58 17.70
CA SER A 92 1.98 -5.64 16.37
C SER A 92 0.62 -4.96 16.38
N ARG A 93 0.31 -4.25 15.29
CA ARG A 93 -1.03 -3.70 15.04
C ARG A 93 -2.02 -4.76 14.54
N SER A 94 -1.53 -5.95 14.20
CA SER A 94 -2.35 -7.06 13.73
C SER A 94 -2.78 -7.92 14.91
N GLN A 95 -4.10 -7.99 15.15
CA GLN A 95 -4.66 -8.88 16.16
C GLN A 95 -4.29 -10.34 15.89
N PHE A 96 -4.25 -10.74 14.62
CA PHE A 96 -3.86 -12.10 14.23
C PHE A 96 -2.43 -12.44 14.69
N VAL A 97 -1.48 -11.52 14.52
CA VAL A 97 -0.10 -11.68 15.01
C VAL A 97 -0.06 -11.77 16.53
N ASN A 98 -0.81 -10.90 17.23
CA ASN A 98 -0.83 -10.89 18.69
C ASN A 98 -1.45 -12.19 19.26
N ASN A 99 -2.50 -12.71 18.62
CA ASN A 99 -3.08 -14.00 18.98
C ASN A 99 -2.08 -15.14 18.76
N THR A 100 -1.37 -15.17 17.63
CA THR A 100 -0.32 -16.20 17.41
C THR A 100 0.79 -16.12 18.46
N LYS A 101 1.20 -14.91 18.89
CA LYS A 101 2.17 -14.75 19.99
C LYS A 101 1.65 -15.32 21.31
N GLN A 102 0.38 -15.07 21.62
CA GLN A 102 -0.25 -15.58 22.84
C GLN A 102 -0.33 -17.11 22.81
N ASP A 103 -0.72 -17.69 21.67
CA ASP A 103 -0.77 -19.14 21.47
C ASP A 103 0.62 -19.76 21.62
N LEU A 104 1.65 -19.16 21.00
CA LEU A 104 3.04 -19.60 21.12
C LEU A 104 3.56 -19.51 22.55
N HIS A 105 3.22 -18.43 23.28
CA HIS A 105 3.57 -18.28 24.68
C HIS A 105 2.88 -19.32 25.56
N SER A 106 1.63 -19.66 25.26
CA SER A 106 0.86 -20.66 26.00
C SER A 106 1.38 -22.09 25.77
N ALA A 107 1.93 -22.35 24.58
CA ALA A 107 2.60 -23.60 24.22
C ALA A 107 4.10 -23.64 24.58
N ARG A 108 4.57 -22.72 25.45
CA ARG A 108 5.98 -22.65 25.85
C ARG A 108 6.43 -23.97 26.48
N GLY A 109 7.53 -24.54 25.96
CA GLY A 109 8.06 -25.84 26.39
C GLY A 109 7.50 -27.04 25.62
N LEU A 110 6.47 -26.85 24.79
CA LEU A 110 6.02 -27.82 23.80
C LEU A 110 6.58 -27.52 22.40
N VAL A 111 6.69 -26.24 22.05
CA VAL A 111 7.03 -25.83 20.70
C VAL A 111 8.35 -25.09 20.66
N GLY A 112 9.29 -25.58 19.85
CA GLY A 112 10.43 -24.80 19.35
C GLY A 112 10.09 -24.15 18.01
N LEU A 113 10.61 -22.95 17.72
CA LEU A 113 10.42 -22.27 16.44
C LEU A 113 11.78 -21.85 15.86
N SER A 114 12.11 -22.40 14.70
CA SER A 114 13.40 -22.23 14.01
C SER A 114 13.19 -21.74 12.58
N TRP A 115 14.09 -20.86 12.13
CA TRP A 115 14.15 -20.45 10.73
C TRP A 115 14.97 -21.45 9.92
N VAL A 116 14.50 -21.80 8.72
CA VAL A 116 15.28 -22.55 7.74
C VAL A 116 15.39 -21.75 6.44
N LYS A 117 16.43 -22.01 5.66
CA LYS A 117 16.60 -21.32 4.38
C LYS A 117 15.69 -21.97 3.32
N ALA A 118 14.94 -21.13 2.60
CA ALA A 118 14.15 -21.57 1.45
C ALA A 118 15.04 -22.12 0.33
N HIS A 119 14.55 -23.14 -0.38
CA HIS A 119 15.10 -23.65 -1.65
C HIS A 119 16.59 -24.06 -1.60
N VAL A 120 17.01 -24.75 -0.54
CA VAL A 120 18.37 -25.30 -0.43
C VAL A 120 18.42 -26.82 -0.29
N GLY A 121 17.38 -27.55 -0.70
CA GLY A 121 17.39 -29.01 -0.63
C GLY A 121 17.00 -29.57 0.74
N ILE A 122 16.32 -28.81 1.61
CA ILE A 122 15.81 -29.34 2.89
C ILE A 122 14.50 -30.08 2.59
N PRO A 123 14.45 -31.43 2.67
CA PRO A 123 13.32 -32.19 2.13
C PRO A 123 11.99 -31.83 2.78
N GLY A 124 11.98 -31.57 4.09
CA GLY A 124 10.76 -31.18 4.80
C GLY A 124 10.23 -29.80 4.42
N ASN A 125 11.12 -28.83 4.15
CA ASN A 125 10.72 -27.49 3.71
C ASN A 125 10.19 -27.51 2.28
N GLU A 126 10.87 -28.24 1.39
CA GLU A 126 10.43 -28.42 0.00
C GLU A 126 9.09 -29.15 -0.07
N TRP A 127 8.88 -30.15 0.80
CA TRP A 127 7.60 -30.82 0.93
C TRP A 127 6.50 -29.87 1.42
N ALA A 128 6.77 -29.04 2.44
CA ALA A 128 5.81 -28.05 2.92
C ALA A 128 5.41 -27.04 1.84
N ASP A 129 6.37 -26.50 1.07
CA ASP A 129 6.11 -25.61 -0.07
C ASP A 129 5.23 -26.29 -1.15
N GLN A 130 5.52 -27.55 -1.47
CA GLN A 130 4.70 -28.32 -2.40
C GLN A 130 3.27 -28.51 -1.86
N GLN A 131 3.12 -28.87 -0.59
CA GLN A 131 1.82 -29.08 0.03
C GLN A 131 1.03 -27.78 0.18
N ALA A 132 1.68 -26.64 0.45
CA ALA A 132 1.01 -25.34 0.52
C ALA A 132 0.46 -24.90 -0.84
N LYS A 133 1.19 -25.20 -1.93
CA LYS A 133 0.68 -25.02 -3.31
C LYS A 133 -0.48 -25.95 -3.62
N GLN A 134 -0.41 -27.20 -3.17
CA GLN A 134 -1.52 -28.16 -3.31
C GLN A 134 -2.76 -27.75 -2.51
N ALA A 135 -2.57 -27.15 -1.32
CA ALA A 135 -3.66 -26.69 -0.46
C ALA A 135 -4.56 -25.64 -1.14
N ILE A 136 -4.06 -24.92 -2.15
CA ILE A 136 -4.86 -23.96 -2.94
C ILE A 136 -6.02 -24.65 -3.66
N SER A 137 -5.85 -25.88 -4.12
CA SER A 137 -6.89 -26.61 -4.85
C SER A 137 -7.61 -27.66 -4.00
N SER A 138 -6.91 -28.32 -3.07
CA SER A 138 -7.45 -29.46 -2.31
C SER A 138 -7.44 -29.28 -0.79
N GLY A 139 -7.05 -28.11 -0.28
CA GLY A 139 -7.01 -27.84 1.16
C GLY A 139 -8.41 -27.62 1.75
N GLU A 140 -8.57 -27.93 3.03
CA GLU A 140 -9.78 -27.61 3.79
C GLU A 140 -9.91 -26.08 3.93
N GLU A 141 -11.13 -25.54 3.83
CA GLU A 141 -11.30 -24.10 4.02
C GLU A 141 -10.98 -23.67 5.46
N LEU A 142 -10.06 -22.71 5.59
CA LEU A 142 -9.74 -22.06 6.86
C LEU A 142 -10.02 -20.57 6.75
N ASP A 143 -10.96 -20.08 7.56
CA ASP A 143 -11.31 -18.67 7.58
C ASP A 143 -10.43 -17.89 8.57
N ILE A 144 -9.71 -16.89 8.06
CA ILE A 144 -8.95 -15.95 8.88
C ILE A 144 -9.25 -14.51 8.44
N PRO A 145 -9.21 -13.53 9.35
CA PRO A 145 -9.59 -12.15 9.03
C PRO A 145 -8.79 -11.56 7.86
N ALA A 146 -9.45 -10.72 7.06
CA ALA A 146 -8.80 -9.99 5.99
C ALA A 146 -7.66 -9.10 6.51
N PRO A 147 -6.53 -9.03 5.79
CA PRO A 147 -5.43 -8.18 6.21
C PRO A 147 -5.81 -6.71 6.00
N ARG A 148 -5.36 -5.85 6.92
CA ARG A 148 -5.60 -4.39 6.83
C ARG A 148 -5.14 -3.79 5.49
N SER A 149 -4.05 -4.32 4.92
CA SER A 149 -3.53 -3.91 3.62
C SER A 149 -4.55 -4.13 2.49
N TYR A 150 -5.25 -5.26 2.48
CA TYR A 150 -6.30 -5.57 1.49
C TYR A 150 -7.47 -4.58 1.60
N LEU A 151 -7.97 -4.34 2.81
CA LEU A 151 -9.05 -3.38 3.04
C LEU A 151 -8.64 -1.97 2.60
N ASN A 152 -7.44 -1.52 2.97
CA ASN A 152 -6.92 -0.22 2.57
C ASN A 152 -6.79 -0.10 1.04
N GLN A 153 -6.36 -1.17 0.36
CA GLN A 153 -6.27 -1.20 -1.09
C GLN A 153 -7.66 -1.08 -1.73
N LYS A 154 -8.65 -1.86 -1.28
CA LYS A 154 -10.03 -1.81 -1.79
C LYS A 154 -10.66 -0.44 -1.60
N ILE A 155 -10.55 0.14 -0.40
CA ILE A 155 -11.06 1.48 -0.10
C ILE A 155 -10.39 2.52 -1.00
N LYS A 156 -9.07 2.47 -1.14
CA LYS A 156 -8.33 3.39 -2.01
C LYS A 156 -8.79 3.28 -3.46
N SER A 157 -8.93 2.06 -3.98
CA SER A 157 -9.40 1.83 -5.35
C SER A 157 -10.81 2.37 -5.55
N TYR A 158 -11.72 2.10 -4.61
CA TYR A 158 -13.09 2.63 -4.64
C TYR A 158 -13.10 4.16 -4.68
N ILE A 159 -12.40 4.82 -3.75
CA ILE A 159 -12.30 6.29 -3.69
C ILE A 159 -11.76 6.84 -5.03
N LEU A 160 -10.67 6.27 -5.54
CA LEU A 160 -10.08 6.75 -6.79
C LEU A 160 -11.01 6.57 -7.99
N GLN A 161 -11.72 5.45 -8.08
CA GLN A 161 -12.69 5.21 -9.14
C GLN A 161 -13.85 6.20 -9.07
N THR A 162 -14.45 6.38 -7.88
CA THR A 162 -15.55 7.31 -7.67
C THR A 162 -15.16 8.74 -8.02
N TRP A 163 -13.99 9.20 -7.54
CA TRP A 163 -13.50 10.55 -7.85
C TRP A 163 -13.12 10.72 -9.31
N THR A 164 -12.56 9.70 -9.95
CA THR A 164 -12.25 9.74 -11.39
C THR A 164 -13.53 9.83 -12.22
N ASN A 165 -14.56 9.07 -11.88
CA ASN A 165 -15.86 9.14 -12.55
C ASN A 165 -16.51 10.52 -12.37
N TYR A 166 -16.52 11.05 -11.13
CA TYR A 166 -16.98 12.40 -10.86
C TYR A 166 -16.19 13.44 -11.68
N TRP A 167 -14.86 13.32 -11.70
CA TRP A 167 -13.98 14.20 -12.47
C TRP A 167 -14.23 14.13 -13.97
N ASN A 168 -14.56 12.97 -14.53
CA ASN A 168 -14.80 12.84 -15.97
C ASN A 168 -16.19 13.31 -16.37
N CYS A 169 -17.22 13.10 -15.53
CA CYS A 169 -18.61 13.41 -15.85
C CYS A 169 -19.05 14.83 -15.46
N TYR A 170 -18.34 15.49 -14.55
CA TYR A 170 -18.75 16.80 -14.05
C TYR A 170 -18.55 17.88 -15.12
N ASN A 171 -19.59 18.64 -15.46
CA ASN A 171 -19.62 19.56 -16.62
C ASN A 171 -19.86 21.03 -16.23
N SER A 172 -19.79 21.36 -14.94
CA SER A 172 -19.92 22.75 -14.50
C SER A 172 -18.76 23.61 -15.02
N ALA A 173 -19.02 24.90 -15.25
CA ALA A 173 -17.98 25.90 -15.50
C ALA A 173 -16.91 25.94 -14.39
N SER A 174 -17.27 25.52 -13.18
CA SER A 174 -16.34 25.42 -12.04
C SER A 174 -15.32 24.32 -12.30
N GLY A 175 -14.02 24.64 -12.41
CA GLY A 175 -12.97 23.62 -12.54
C GLY A 175 -12.65 23.15 -13.97
N ILE A 176 -13.32 23.68 -15.01
CA ILE A 176 -12.89 23.52 -16.42
C ILE A 176 -11.42 23.90 -16.57
N ARG A 177 -11.05 25.07 -16.04
CA ARG A 177 -9.67 25.56 -16.10
C ARG A 177 -8.68 24.57 -15.46
N VAL A 178 -9.01 23.98 -14.32
CA VAL A 178 -8.09 23.05 -13.64
C VAL A 178 -7.84 21.82 -14.52
N ARG A 179 -8.85 21.32 -15.25
CA ARG A 179 -8.76 20.16 -16.15
C ARG A 179 -7.89 20.34 -17.37
N ASP A 180 -7.78 21.56 -17.86
CA ASP A 180 -6.86 21.89 -18.94
C ASP A 180 -5.40 21.61 -18.53
N PHE A 181 -5.10 21.77 -17.24
CA PHE A 181 -3.75 21.62 -16.68
C PHE A 181 -3.55 20.30 -15.92
N THR A 182 -4.63 19.66 -15.43
CA THR A 182 -4.56 18.39 -14.68
C THR A 182 -5.45 17.33 -15.32
N GLY A 183 -4.85 16.22 -15.78
CA GLY A 183 -5.55 15.21 -16.57
C GLY A 183 -6.35 14.17 -15.77
N SER A 184 -6.01 13.94 -14.51
CA SER A 184 -6.65 12.92 -13.69
C SER A 184 -6.59 13.24 -12.21
N VAL A 185 -7.49 12.61 -11.45
CA VAL A 185 -7.41 12.59 -9.99
C VAL A 185 -6.20 11.76 -9.58
N SER A 186 -5.39 12.29 -8.68
CA SER A 186 -4.23 11.58 -8.14
C SER A 186 -4.11 11.81 -6.64
N PRO A 187 -3.98 10.75 -5.84
CA PRO A 187 -3.80 10.86 -4.38
C PRO A 187 -2.40 11.36 -4.02
N LYS A 188 -1.47 11.39 -4.98
CA LYS A 188 -0.11 11.91 -4.81
C LYS A 188 0.03 13.36 -5.29
N PHE A 189 -0.97 13.86 -6.03
CA PHE A 189 -0.93 15.20 -6.58
C PHE A 189 -1.38 16.19 -5.51
N LEU A 190 -0.38 16.76 -4.82
CA LEU A 190 -0.57 17.79 -3.81
C LEU A 190 0.15 19.06 -4.25
N ILE A 191 -0.61 20.14 -4.40
CA ILE A 191 -0.05 21.46 -4.65
C ILE A 191 -0.08 22.21 -3.33
N HIS A 192 1.08 22.38 -2.71
CA HIS A 192 1.20 23.16 -1.47
C HIS A 192 1.39 24.66 -1.74
N ASN A 193 1.69 25.03 -2.98
CA ASN A 193 1.93 26.42 -3.36
C ASN A 193 0.63 27.15 -3.72
N LYS A 194 0.25 28.13 -2.89
CA LYS A 194 -0.99 28.93 -3.07
C LYS A 194 -1.08 29.66 -4.42
N ILE A 195 0.03 30.13 -4.96
CA ILE A 195 0.08 30.86 -6.25
C ILE A 195 -0.24 29.92 -7.41
N LEU A 196 0.25 28.68 -7.36
CA LEU A 196 -0.13 27.66 -8.33
C LEU A 196 -1.60 27.28 -8.23
N ILE A 197 -2.16 27.21 -7.02
CA ILE A 197 -3.60 26.99 -6.81
C ILE A 197 -4.41 28.17 -7.40
N PHE A 198 -4.02 29.41 -7.14
CA PHE A 198 -4.66 30.60 -7.70
C PHE A 198 -4.63 30.59 -9.22
N PHE A 199 -3.47 30.27 -9.81
CA PHE A 199 -3.35 30.15 -11.25
C PHE A 199 -4.26 29.06 -11.84
N LEU A 200 -4.27 27.86 -11.25
CA LEU A 200 -5.06 26.73 -11.74
C LEU A 200 -6.56 26.97 -11.64
N SER A 201 -7.00 27.45 -10.49
CA SER A 201 -8.43 27.68 -10.22
C SER A 201 -8.94 28.96 -10.86
N GLY A 202 -8.04 29.92 -11.16
CA GLY A 202 -8.42 31.30 -11.43
C GLY A 202 -8.96 32.04 -10.20
N HIS A 203 -8.95 31.39 -9.02
CA HIS A 203 -9.48 31.92 -7.77
C HIS A 203 -8.34 32.51 -6.92
N GLY A 204 -7.82 33.65 -7.37
CA GLY A 204 -6.75 34.37 -6.70
C GLY A 204 -7.11 35.85 -6.51
N PRO A 205 -6.14 36.69 -6.09
CA PRO A 205 -6.31 38.13 -5.98
C PRO A 205 -6.32 38.82 -7.36
N PHE A 206 -7.05 38.26 -8.33
CA PHE A 206 -7.17 38.77 -9.68
C PHE A 206 -8.38 39.70 -9.78
N PRO A 207 -8.26 40.90 -10.39
CA PRO A 207 -9.38 41.82 -10.57
C PRO A 207 -10.64 41.17 -11.14
N GLN A 208 -10.51 40.33 -12.18
CA GLN A 208 -11.65 39.59 -12.77
C GLN A 208 -12.38 38.71 -11.74
N TYR A 209 -11.62 38.01 -10.89
CA TYR A 209 -12.19 37.13 -9.86
C TYR A 209 -12.81 37.93 -8.72
N LEU A 210 -12.11 38.95 -8.20
CA LEU A 210 -12.58 39.77 -7.09
C LEU A 210 -13.80 40.63 -7.47
N TYR A 211 -13.87 41.12 -8.70
CA TYR A 211 -15.03 41.82 -9.26
C TYR A 211 -16.30 40.96 -9.24
N ARG A 212 -16.20 39.67 -9.62
CA ARG A 212 -17.32 38.73 -9.57
C ARG A 212 -17.95 38.62 -8.17
N PHE A 213 -17.14 38.79 -7.12
CA PHE A 213 -17.59 38.80 -5.72
C PHE A 213 -17.86 40.19 -5.16
N LYS A 214 -17.94 41.22 -6.02
CA LYS A 214 -18.22 42.62 -5.64
C LYS A 214 -17.21 43.19 -4.64
N LYS A 215 -15.97 42.68 -4.64
CA LYS A 215 -14.87 43.20 -3.80
C LYS A 215 -14.09 44.32 -4.49
N LEU A 216 -14.17 44.40 -5.81
CA LEU A 216 -13.64 45.48 -6.63
C LEU A 216 -14.74 46.00 -7.56
N ASN A 217 -14.59 47.26 -8.00
CA ASN A 217 -15.55 47.93 -8.89
C ASN A 217 -15.24 47.72 -10.38
N SER A 218 -14.10 47.09 -10.72
CA SER A 218 -13.70 46.82 -12.09
C SER A 218 -12.99 45.46 -12.19
N PRO A 219 -13.22 44.70 -13.27
CA PRO A 219 -12.49 43.46 -13.57
C PRO A 219 -11.11 43.69 -14.22
N LEU A 220 -10.74 44.95 -14.50
CA LEU A 220 -9.57 45.27 -15.30
C LEU A 220 -8.30 45.36 -14.45
N CYS A 221 -7.18 44.98 -15.06
CA CYS A 221 -5.83 45.33 -14.64
C CYS A 221 -5.58 46.83 -14.88
N VAL A 222 -4.61 47.40 -14.16
CA VAL A 222 -4.13 48.78 -14.35
C VAL A 222 -3.66 49.04 -15.79
N CYS A 223 -3.17 48.01 -16.49
CA CYS A 223 -2.79 48.14 -17.90
C CYS A 223 -3.99 48.19 -18.87
N GLY A 224 -5.22 48.20 -18.37
CA GLY A 224 -6.46 48.33 -19.15
C GLY A 224 -7.04 47.03 -19.72
N GLN A 225 -6.37 45.89 -19.54
CA GLN A 225 -6.86 44.57 -20.00
C GLN A 225 -7.57 43.82 -18.87
N VAL A 226 -8.30 42.73 -19.18
CA VAL A 226 -8.94 41.88 -18.16
C VAL A 226 -7.89 41.31 -17.21
N GLY A 227 -8.05 41.57 -15.91
CA GLY A 227 -7.09 41.15 -14.90
C GLY A 227 -7.36 39.72 -14.42
N ASP A 228 -7.06 38.72 -15.24
CA ASP A 228 -7.17 37.29 -14.89
C ASP A 228 -5.81 36.58 -14.74
N ALA A 229 -5.84 35.32 -14.32
CA ALA A 229 -4.62 34.54 -14.08
C ALA A 229 -3.71 34.42 -15.30
N ASP A 230 -4.26 34.33 -16.51
CA ASP A 230 -3.48 34.17 -17.74
C ASP A 230 -2.86 35.49 -18.19
N HIS A 231 -3.59 36.60 -18.04
CA HIS A 231 -3.09 37.93 -18.29
C HIS A 231 -1.82 38.19 -17.47
N TYR A 232 -1.91 38.01 -16.15
CA TYR A 232 -0.77 38.20 -15.25
C TYR A 232 0.37 37.21 -15.51
N THR A 233 0.06 35.94 -15.81
CA THR A 233 1.11 34.94 -16.02
C THR A 233 1.85 35.10 -17.35
N PHE A 234 1.18 35.60 -18.39
CA PHE A 234 1.67 35.45 -19.77
C PHE A 234 1.72 36.74 -20.60
N ALA A 235 1.04 37.84 -20.22
CA ALA A 235 0.77 38.93 -21.17
C ALA A 235 0.78 40.35 -20.61
N CYS A 236 0.66 40.55 -19.29
CA CYS A 236 0.57 41.88 -18.70
C CYS A 236 1.85 42.70 -18.94
N SER A 237 1.72 43.86 -19.59
CA SER A 237 2.86 44.74 -19.92
C SER A 237 3.62 45.22 -18.68
N LEU A 238 2.94 45.34 -17.53
CA LEU A 238 3.51 45.80 -16.27
C LEU A 238 4.33 44.72 -15.53
N THR A 239 4.22 43.45 -15.93
CA THR A 239 4.90 42.31 -15.26
C THR A 239 5.75 41.47 -16.21
N LYS A 240 6.18 42.08 -17.33
CA LYS A 240 6.88 41.42 -18.44
C LYS A 240 8.08 40.56 -18.00
N ASP A 241 8.87 41.04 -17.05
CA ASP A 241 10.08 40.35 -16.57
C ASP A 241 9.79 39.03 -15.84
N PHE A 242 8.55 38.84 -15.42
CA PHE A 242 8.10 37.70 -14.63
C PHE A 242 7.20 36.73 -15.40
N HIS A 243 6.96 36.98 -16.70
CA HIS A 243 6.13 36.10 -17.51
C HIS A 243 6.72 34.70 -17.62
N LEU A 244 5.83 33.73 -17.69
CA LEU A 244 6.15 32.39 -18.15
C LEU A 244 5.82 32.28 -19.64
N VAL A 245 6.41 31.28 -20.31
CA VAL A 245 6.02 30.96 -21.69
C VAL A 245 4.63 30.33 -21.66
N ARG A 246 3.70 30.90 -22.44
CA ARG A 246 2.35 30.35 -22.60
C ARG A 246 2.43 28.99 -23.31
N PRO A 247 1.90 27.90 -22.73
CA PRO A 247 1.86 26.62 -23.42
C PRO A 247 0.80 26.63 -24.52
N ALA A 248 1.04 25.86 -25.59
CA ALA A 248 -0.03 25.49 -26.52
C ALA A 248 -1.06 24.60 -25.81
N ASP A 249 -2.31 24.62 -26.27
CA ASP A 249 -3.42 23.91 -25.60
C ASP A 249 -3.14 22.42 -25.40
N ALA A 250 -2.59 21.75 -26.41
CA ALA A 250 -2.21 20.33 -26.35
C ALA A 250 -1.13 20.03 -25.29
N HIS A 251 -0.38 21.03 -24.84
CA HIS A 251 0.76 20.88 -23.94
C HIS A 251 0.53 21.47 -22.54
N LYS A 252 -0.66 22.01 -22.24
CA LYS A 252 -0.97 22.61 -20.92
C LYS A 252 -0.67 21.68 -19.75
N ARG A 253 -1.01 20.39 -19.86
CA ARG A 253 -0.77 19.38 -18.81
C ARG A 253 0.70 19.08 -18.56
N ALA A 254 1.46 18.89 -19.64
CA ALA A 254 2.90 18.65 -19.56
C ALA A 254 3.63 19.89 -19.00
N TRP A 255 3.27 21.06 -19.50
CA TRP A 255 3.78 22.34 -19.01
C TRP A 255 3.53 22.53 -17.52
N PHE A 256 2.31 22.22 -17.04
CA PHE A 256 1.99 22.36 -15.63
C PHE A 256 2.75 21.35 -14.75
N THR A 257 2.89 20.11 -15.20
CA THR A 257 3.70 19.08 -14.53
C THR A 257 5.17 19.48 -14.42
N ASN A 258 5.71 20.20 -15.39
CA ASN A 258 7.07 20.74 -15.32
C ASN A 258 7.15 21.95 -14.38
N LEU A 259 6.12 22.83 -14.40
CA LEU A 259 6.06 24.02 -13.57
C LEU A 259 6.06 23.69 -12.08
N ILE A 260 5.30 22.69 -11.63
CA ILE A 260 5.21 22.32 -10.20
C ILE A 260 6.57 21.96 -9.59
N ASN A 261 7.52 21.50 -10.40
CA ASN A 261 8.85 21.10 -9.96
C ASN A 261 9.91 22.20 -10.17
N ASN A 262 9.56 23.31 -10.82
CA ASN A 262 10.50 24.38 -11.16
C ASN A 262 10.37 25.57 -10.18
N LYS A 263 11.21 25.58 -9.14
CA LYS A 263 11.22 26.63 -8.11
C LYS A 263 11.48 28.04 -8.66
N GLN A 264 12.33 28.18 -9.67
CA GLN A 264 12.65 29.48 -10.27
C GLN A 264 11.44 30.06 -11.02
N ALA A 265 10.75 29.23 -11.80
CA ALA A 265 9.52 29.62 -12.50
C ALA A 265 8.39 29.95 -11.53
N ILE A 266 8.25 29.20 -10.44
CA ILE A 266 7.30 29.51 -9.36
C ILE A 266 7.64 30.86 -8.71
N GLY A 267 8.92 31.12 -8.43
CA GLY A 267 9.39 32.37 -7.85
C GLY A 267 9.06 33.61 -8.69
N LYS A 268 9.06 33.50 -10.03
CA LYS A 268 8.59 34.58 -10.91
C LYS A 268 7.11 34.91 -10.66
N LYS A 269 6.24 33.91 -10.52
CA LYS A 269 4.80 34.13 -10.25
C LYS A 269 4.51 34.80 -8.91
N VAL A 270 5.34 34.60 -7.88
CA VAL A 270 5.20 35.28 -6.57
C VAL A 270 5.28 36.79 -6.70
N ARG A 271 6.02 37.30 -7.69
CA ARG A 271 6.21 38.74 -7.90
C ARG A 271 5.11 39.38 -8.75
N VAL A 272 4.17 38.57 -9.24
CA VAL A 272 3.09 38.97 -10.15
C VAL A 272 1.73 38.92 -9.46
N ILE A 273 1.51 37.91 -8.60
CA ILE A 273 0.26 37.66 -7.86
C ILE A 273 0.39 38.13 -6.42
#